data_AF-A0AA40RY26-F1
#
_entry.id   AF-A0AA40RY26-F1
#
_cell.length_a   1.000
_cell.length_b   1.000
_cell.length_c   1.000
_cell.angle_alpha   90.00
_cell.angle_beta   90.00
_cell.angle_gamma   90.00
#
_symmetry.space_group_name_H-M   'P 1'
#
loop_
_entity.id
_entity.type
_entity.pdbx_description
1 polymer ?
#
loop_
_entity_poly.entity_id
_entity_poly.type
_entity_poly.pdbx_seq_one_letter_code
_entity_poly.pdbx_strand_id
1 'polypeptide(L)'
;LKYIANTVVIKCRSTRDIIRVMLLFSFVGSMLFTNDVAILTLVPIFFKISQQVAIKKIVPISLLTIYANLGSALTPFGNPQNLYLVSFYHLSLPTFLGMSIPLGLIGLISLFAVSFLFPAKPIDNISTDPVSLDHQKVWWLILAT
;
A
#
# COMPACT_ATOMS: atom_id res chain seq x y z
N LEU A 1 7.34 -11.63 3.44
CA LEU A 1 5.85 -11.56 3.31
C LEU A 1 5.11 -11.97 4.59
N LYS A 2 5.25 -13.21 5.10
CA LYS A 2 4.60 -13.65 6.36
C LYS A 2 4.91 -12.75 7.56
N TYR A 3 6.18 -12.41 7.77
CA TYR A 3 6.60 -11.51 8.85
C TYR A 3 5.89 -10.15 8.78
N ILE A 4 5.89 -9.49 7.62
CA ILE A 4 5.23 -8.19 7.41
C ILE A 4 3.72 -8.29 7.68
N ALA A 5 3.07 -9.35 7.19
CA ALA A 5 1.65 -9.60 7.44
C ALA A 5 1.34 -9.71 8.95
N ASN A 6 2.13 -10.49 9.69
CA ASN A 6 1.96 -10.64 11.13
C ASN A 6 2.19 -9.30 11.86
N THR A 7 3.22 -8.54 11.48
CA THR A 7 3.49 -7.21 12.06
C THR A 7 2.32 -6.25 11.86
N VAL A 8 1.70 -6.22 10.67
CA VAL A 8 0.52 -5.40 10.39
C VAL A 8 -0.66 -5.82 11.25
N VAL A 9 -0.93 -7.13 11.34
CA VAL A 9 -2.04 -7.67 12.14
C VAL A 9 -1.88 -7.35 13.63
N ILE A 10 -0.69 -7.55 14.20
CA ILE A 10 -0.40 -7.28 15.62
C ILE A 10 -0.55 -5.79 15.96
N LYS A 11 -0.25 -4.89 15.01
CA LYS A 11 -0.32 -3.45 15.25
C LYS A 11 -1.71 -2.87 15.07
N CYS A 12 -2.58 -3.54 14.31
CA CYS A 12 -3.94 -3.08 14.02
C CYS A 12 -4.93 -3.57 15.10
N ARG A 13 -5.93 -2.72 15.43
CA ARG A 13 -6.96 -3.07 16.42
C ARG A 13 -8.21 -3.68 15.78
N SER A 14 -8.47 -3.36 14.52
CA SER A 14 -9.64 -3.81 13.78
C SER A 14 -9.35 -4.15 12.33
N THR A 15 -10.24 -4.94 11.71
CA THR A 15 -10.21 -5.23 10.27
C THR A 15 -10.23 -3.97 9.41
N ARG A 16 -10.90 -2.91 9.88
CA ARG A 16 -10.91 -1.60 9.22
C ARG A 16 -9.54 -0.93 9.24
N ASP A 17 -8.80 -1.05 10.35
CA ASP A 17 -7.46 -0.47 10.46
C ASP A 17 -6.47 -1.19 9.54
N ILE A 18 -6.57 -2.53 9.44
CA ILE A 18 -5.80 -3.30 8.45
C ILE A 18 -6.05 -2.75 7.04
N ILE A 19 -7.31 -2.59 6.65
CA ILE A 19 -7.66 -2.09 5.32
C ILE A 19 -7.07 -0.69 5.13
N ARG A 20 -7.27 0.24 6.07
CA ARG A 20 -6.70 1.59 5.99
C ARG A 20 -5.18 1.58 5.79
N VAL A 21 -4.47 0.81 6.60
CA VAL A 21 -3.01 0.69 6.52
C VAL A 21 -2.59 0.17 5.15
N MET A 22 -3.26 -0.87 4.66
CA MET A 22 -2.95 -1.47 3.36
C MET A 22 -3.25 -0.52 2.20
N LEU A 23 -4.38 0.20 2.22
CA LEU A 23 -4.70 1.20 1.21
C LEU A 23 -3.72 2.38 1.25
N LEU A 24 -3.31 2.82 2.44
CA LEU A 24 -2.34 3.89 2.63
C LEU A 24 -0.96 3.48 2.11
N PHE A 25 -0.52 2.26 2.40
CA PHE A 25 0.71 1.70 1.83
C PHE A 25 0.62 1.59 0.32
N SER A 26 -0.54 1.26 -0.24
CA SER A 26 -0.73 1.25 -1.69
C SER A 26 -0.58 2.64 -2.30
N PHE A 27 -1.25 3.63 -1.69
CA PHE A 27 -1.24 5.01 -2.16
C PHE A 27 0.13 5.68 -2.04
N VAL A 28 0.77 5.58 -0.87
CA VAL A 28 2.08 6.21 -0.63
C VAL A 28 3.20 5.37 -1.25
N GLY A 29 3.11 4.04 -1.18
CA GLY A 29 4.11 3.14 -1.74
C GLY A 29 4.22 3.28 -3.26
N SER A 30 3.11 3.49 -3.97
CA SER A 30 3.13 3.73 -5.42
C SER A 30 3.60 5.12 -5.83
N MET A 31 3.84 6.04 -4.89
CA MET A 31 4.53 7.30 -5.15
C MET A 31 6.05 7.13 -5.18
N LEU A 32 6.57 6.24 -4.32
CA LEU A 32 8.00 5.99 -4.18
C LEU A 32 8.49 4.93 -5.17
N PHE A 33 7.70 3.90 -5.34
CA PHE A 33 7.89 2.84 -6.31
C PHE A 33 6.90 3.01 -7.47
N THR A 34 6.91 2.09 -8.43
CA THR A 34 5.85 2.06 -9.45
C THR A 34 4.56 1.46 -8.92
N ASN A 35 3.42 1.87 -9.47
CA ASN A 35 2.10 1.29 -9.17
C ASN A 35 2.10 -0.25 -9.26
N ASP A 36 2.76 -0.81 -10.27
CA ASP A 36 2.82 -2.26 -10.49
C ASP A 36 3.62 -2.98 -9.39
N VAL A 37 4.77 -2.42 -9.00
CA VAL A 37 5.59 -2.97 -7.92
C VAL A 37 4.83 -2.89 -6.58
N ALA A 38 4.11 -1.80 -6.33
CA ALA A 38 3.27 -1.67 -5.13
C ALA A 38 2.15 -2.73 -5.11
N ILE A 39 1.44 -2.94 -6.22
CA ILE A 39 0.36 -3.95 -6.29
C ILE A 39 0.92 -5.36 -6.12
N LEU A 40 1.97 -5.72 -6.87
CA LEU A 40 2.56 -7.06 -6.84
C LEU A 40 3.12 -7.41 -5.45
N THR A 41 3.58 -6.43 -4.68
CA THR A 41 4.06 -6.64 -3.31
C THR A 41 2.93 -6.68 -2.29
N LEU A 42 1.94 -5.77 -2.37
CA LEU A 42 0.89 -5.63 -1.36
C LEU A 42 -0.23 -6.67 -1.50
N VAL A 43 -0.59 -7.08 -2.72
CA VAL A 43 -1.63 -8.09 -2.95
C VAL A 43 -1.34 -9.42 -2.23
N PRO A 44 -0.14 -10.05 -2.34
CA PRO A 44 0.15 -11.28 -1.62
C PRO A 44 0.20 -11.08 -0.09
N ILE A 45 0.64 -9.91 0.40
CA ILE A 45 0.59 -9.56 1.83
C ILE A 45 -0.86 -9.52 2.30
N PHE A 46 -1.71 -8.78 1.58
CA PHE A 46 -3.14 -8.67 1.90
C PHE A 46 -3.84 -10.03 1.87
N PHE A 47 -3.52 -10.85 0.88
CA PHE A 47 -4.08 -12.19 0.77
C PHE A 47 -3.77 -13.03 2.01
N LYS A 48 -2.53 -12.97 2.53
CA LYS A 48 -2.16 -13.67 3.78
C LYS A 48 -2.88 -13.10 4.99
N ILE A 49 -2.95 -11.79 5.13
CA ILE A 49 -3.69 -11.14 6.23
C ILE A 49 -5.17 -11.56 6.18
N SER A 50 -5.80 -11.49 5.00
CA SER A 50 -7.22 -11.82 4.83
C SER A 50 -7.58 -13.26 5.23
N GLN A 51 -6.63 -14.20 5.11
CA GLN A 51 -6.80 -15.58 5.58
C GLN A 51 -6.77 -15.69 7.10
N GLN A 52 -5.97 -14.85 7.78
CA GLN A 52 -5.85 -14.85 9.24
C GLN A 52 -7.05 -14.20 9.93
N VAL A 53 -7.56 -13.08 9.37
CA VAL A 53 -8.66 -12.28 9.95
C VAL A 53 -10.01 -12.45 9.23
N ALA A 54 -10.15 -13.44 8.35
CA ALA A 54 -11.36 -13.76 7.60
C ALA A 54 -12.02 -12.55 6.87
N ILE A 55 -11.21 -11.71 6.22
CA ILE A 55 -11.67 -10.55 5.44
C ILE A 55 -11.99 -10.97 3.98
N LYS A 56 -13.09 -10.47 3.41
CA LYS A 56 -13.39 -10.64 1.98
C LYS A 56 -12.33 -9.94 1.12
N LYS A 57 -11.80 -10.64 0.12
CA LYS A 57 -10.58 -10.23 -0.60
C LYS A 57 -10.81 -9.29 -1.77
N ILE A 58 -11.91 -9.50 -2.49
CA ILE A 58 -12.16 -8.86 -3.80
C ILE A 58 -12.17 -7.34 -3.66
N VAL A 59 -13.02 -6.79 -2.79
CA VAL A 59 -13.17 -5.33 -2.68
C VAL A 59 -11.87 -4.65 -2.20
N PRO A 60 -11.20 -5.09 -1.12
CA PRO A 60 -9.95 -4.47 -0.70
C PRO A 60 -8.83 -4.58 -1.73
N ILE A 61 -8.71 -5.71 -2.45
CA ILE A 61 -7.69 -5.85 -3.52
C ILE A 61 -7.98 -4.90 -4.68
N SER A 62 -9.24 -4.79 -5.10
CA SER A 62 -9.62 -3.79 -6.11
C SER A 62 -9.30 -2.36 -5.66
N LEU A 63 -9.56 -2.04 -4.38
CA LEU A 63 -9.20 -0.75 -3.81
C LEU A 63 -7.68 -0.55 -3.75
N LEU A 64 -6.88 -1.57 -3.44
CA LEU A 64 -5.41 -1.48 -3.50
C LEU A 64 -4.95 -1.04 -4.88
N THR A 65 -5.51 -1.63 -5.95
CA THR A 65 -5.22 -1.24 -7.33
C THR A 65 -5.63 0.21 -7.61
N ILE A 66 -6.84 0.60 -7.20
CA ILE A 66 -7.34 1.98 -7.39
C ILE A 66 -6.42 2.98 -6.70
N TYR A 67 -6.08 2.75 -5.43
CA TYR A 67 -5.24 3.67 -4.66
C TYR A 67 -3.77 3.62 -5.08
N ALA A 68 -3.26 2.50 -5.59
CA ALA A 68 -1.94 2.45 -6.21
C ALA A 68 -1.88 3.37 -7.43
N ASN A 69 -2.89 3.30 -8.31
CA ASN A 69 -2.95 4.17 -9.49
C ASN A 69 -3.11 5.64 -9.11
N LEU A 70 -4.02 5.96 -8.18
CA LEU A 70 -4.20 7.34 -7.70
C LEU A 70 -2.95 7.89 -7.00
N GLY A 71 -2.27 7.07 -6.20
CA GLY A 71 -1.03 7.44 -5.52
C GLY A 71 0.09 7.71 -6.50
N SER A 72 0.26 6.83 -7.49
CA SER A 72 1.32 6.97 -8.50
C SER A 72 1.19 8.23 -9.34
N ALA A 73 -0.06 8.67 -9.61
CA ALA A 73 -0.38 9.91 -10.30
C ALA A 73 0.18 11.16 -9.60
N LEU A 74 0.51 11.07 -8.30
CA LEU A 74 1.00 12.21 -7.53
C LEU A 74 2.43 12.61 -7.86
N THR A 75 3.26 11.66 -8.26
CA THR A 75 4.70 11.88 -8.49
C THR A 75 5.06 11.57 -9.94
N PRO A 76 6.09 12.22 -10.49
CA PRO A 76 6.52 11.97 -11.86
C PRO A 76 7.12 10.57 -12.05
N PHE A 77 7.66 9.97 -10.98
CA PHE A 77 8.32 8.67 -11.02
C PHE A 77 7.36 7.49 -10.76
N GLY A 78 6.17 7.75 -10.21
CA GLY A 78 5.24 6.71 -9.76
C GLY A 78 4.69 5.83 -10.89
N ASN A 79 4.62 6.33 -12.13
CA ASN A 79 4.34 5.48 -13.28
C ASN A 79 5.01 6.01 -14.56
N PRO A 80 5.22 5.15 -15.59
CA PRO A 80 5.84 5.56 -16.85
C PRO A 80 5.07 6.65 -17.61
N GLN A 81 3.75 6.75 -17.41
CA GLN A 81 2.89 7.71 -18.09
C GLN A 81 3.16 9.14 -17.57
N ASN A 82 3.37 9.30 -16.26
CA ASN A 82 3.72 10.56 -15.65
C ASN A 82 5.13 11.01 -16.07
N LEU A 83 6.06 10.06 -16.15
CA LEU A 83 7.40 10.34 -16.63
C LEU A 83 7.38 10.80 -18.09
N TYR A 84 6.53 10.18 -18.91
CA TYR A 84 6.30 10.63 -20.29
C TYR A 84 5.75 12.05 -20.34
N LEU A 85 4.74 12.39 -19.53
CA LEU A 85 4.18 13.75 -19.48
C LEU A 85 5.24 14.80 -19.09
N VAL A 86 6.05 14.51 -18.07
CA VAL A 86 7.12 15.41 -17.65
C VAL A 86 8.17 15.57 -18.73
N SER A 87 8.55 14.48 -19.40
CA SER A 87 9.56 14.51 -20.47
C SER A 87 9.06 15.20 -21.74
N PHE A 88 7.83 14.93 -22.17
CA PHE A 88 7.27 15.43 -23.42
C PHE A 88 6.85 16.90 -23.34
N TYR A 89 6.23 17.30 -22.22
CA TYR A 89 5.81 18.69 -21.99
C TYR A 89 6.86 19.53 -21.26
N HIS A 90 8.06 18.98 -21.01
CA HIS A 90 9.14 19.64 -20.27
C HIS A 90 8.70 20.27 -18.96
N LEU A 91 7.82 19.58 -18.22
CA LEU A 91 7.24 20.11 -16.98
C LEU A 91 8.31 20.17 -15.89
N SER A 92 8.38 21.29 -15.19
CA SER A 92 9.15 21.35 -13.95
C SER A 92 8.45 20.52 -12.85
N LEU A 93 9.24 20.00 -11.89
CA LEU A 93 8.70 19.21 -10.77
C LEU A 93 7.61 19.98 -9.97
N PRO A 94 7.80 21.28 -9.61
CA PRO A 94 6.75 22.05 -8.94
C PRO A 94 5.49 22.21 -9.77
N THR A 95 5.62 22.39 -11.08
CA THR A 95 4.47 22.53 -12.00
C THR A 95 3.65 21.24 -12.06
N PHE A 96 4.32 20.09 -12.17
CA PHE A 96 3.66 18.78 -12.13
C PHE A 96 2.95 18.56 -10.79
N LEU A 97 3.65 18.79 -9.67
CA LEU A 97 3.08 18.63 -8.33
C LEU A 97 1.91 19.59 -8.08
N GLY A 98 1.95 20.82 -8.59
CA GLY A 98 0.84 21.76 -8.49
C GLY A 98 -0.45 21.24 -9.15
N MET A 99 -0.33 20.48 -10.24
CA MET A 99 -1.47 19.84 -10.90
C MET A 99 -1.91 18.55 -10.20
N SER A 100 -0.95 17.76 -9.69
CA SER A 100 -1.24 16.44 -9.14
C SER A 100 -1.70 16.48 -7.68
N ILE A 101 -1.23 17.42 -6.85
CA ILE A 101 -1.59 17.55 -5.43
C ILE A 101 -3.11 17.61 -5.20
N PRO A 102 -3.90 18.42 -5.93
CA PRO A 102 -5.35 18.44 -5.77
C PRO A 102 -5.99 17.06 -5.97
N LEU A 103 -5.54 16.33 -7.00
CA LEU A 103 -5.95 14.94 -7.25
C LEU A 103 -5.55 14.00 -6.12
N GLY A 104 -4.34 14.15 -5.58
CA GLY A 104 -3.88 13.38 -4.43
C GLY A 104 -4.68 13.61 -3.17
N LEU A 105 -5.03 14.86 -2.87
CA LEU A 105 -5.85 15.21 -1.72
C LEU A 105 -7.24 14.58 -1.83
N ILE A 106 -7.87 14.66 -3.01
CA ILE A 106 -9.15 13.98 -3.27
C ILE A 106 -9.00 12.46 -3.09
N GLY A 107 -7.93 11.88 -3.64
CA GLY A 107 -7.60 10.46 -3.47
C GLY A 107 -7.47 10.07 -2.00
N LEU A 108 -6.72 10.82 -1.21
CA LEU A 108 -6.49 10.56 0.21
C LEU A 108 -7.77 10.70 1.03
N ILE A 109 -8.57 11.75 0.78
CA ILE A 109 -9.88 11.93 1.43
C ILE A 109 -10.80 10.75 1.11
N SER A 110 -10.87 10.35 -0.17
CA SER A 110 -11.70 9.22 -0.61
C SER A 110 -11.26 7.90 0.03
N LEU A 111 -9.94 7.69 0.24
CA LEU A 111 -9.38 6.52 0.92
C LEU A 111 -9.92 6.39 2.33
N PHE A 112 -9.84 7.47 3.10
CA PHE A 112 -10.38 7.48 4.46
C PHE A 112 -11.91 7.30 4.44
N ALA A 113 -12.62 7.96 3.53
CA ALA A 113 -14.07 7.83 3.41
C ALA A 113 -14.50 6.38 3.11
N VAL A 114 -13.93 5.74 2.08
CA VAL A 114 -14.23 4.35 1.69
C VAL A 114 -13.86 3.37 2.80
N SER A 115 -12.81 3.66 3.58
CA SER A 115 -12.45 2.79 4.71
C SER A 115 -13.56 2.65 5.76
N PHE A 116 -14.46 3.64 5.89
CA PHE A 116 -15.60 3.55 6.82
C PHE A 116 -16.70 2.58 6.35
N LEU A 117 -16.70 2.17 5.08
CA LEU A 117 -17.61 1.15 4.56
C LEU A 117 -17.28 -0.26 5.07
N PHE A 118 -16.07 -0.45 5.62
CA PHE A 118 -15.65 -1.72 6.18
C PHE A 118 -15.97 -1.84 7.67
N PRO A 119 -16.42 -3.02 8.13
CA PRO A 119 -16.71 -3.22 9.54
C PRO A 119 -15.43 -3.12 10.36
N ALA A 120 -15.52 -2.52 11.55
CA ALA A 120 -14.43 -2.45 12.51
C ALA A 120 -14.46 -3.65 13.45
N LYS A 121 -14.35 -4.87 12.90
CA LYS A 121 -14.31 -6.09 13.72
C LYS A 121 -12.99 -6.10 14.51
N PRO A 122 -13.03 -6.31 15.84
CA PRO A 122 -11.82 -6.48 16.63
C PRO A 122 -10.98 -7.63 16.06
N ILE A 123 -9.67 -7.45 16.10
CA ILE A 123 -8.73 -8.54 15.83
C ILE A 123 -8.46 -9.18 17.18
N ASP A 124 -9.09 -10.33 17.45
CA ASP A 124 -8.78 -11.13 18.63
C ASP A 124 -7.31 -11.56 18.57
N ASN A 125 -6.67 -11.88 19.70
CA ASN A 125 -5.26 -12.30 19.75
C ASN A 125 -5.06 -13.57 18.90
N ILE A 126 -4.84 -13.40 17.60
CA ILE A 126 -4.47 -14.47 16.68
C ILE A 126 -3.10 -14.92 17.14
N SER A 127 -3.01 -16.17 17.59
CA SER A 127 -1.74 -16.86 17.83
C SER A 127 -0.98 -16.90 16.49
N THR A 128 -0.24 -15.84 16.22
CA THR A 128 0.66 -15.79 15.08
C THR A 128 1.88 -16.62 15.47
N ASP A 129 2.18 -17.65 14.69
CA ASP A 129 3.42 -18.40 14.89
C ASP A 129 4.59 -17.39 14.88
N PRO A 130 5.42 -17.35 15.94
CA PRO A 130 6.54 -16.43 15.98
C PRO A 130 7.47 -16.76 14.82
N VAL A 131 7.51 -15.86 13.83
CA VAL A 131 8.45 -15.99 12.72
C VAL A 131 9.82 -15.61 13.26
N SER A 132 10.64 -16.60 13.60
CA SER A 132 12.03 -16.40 13.99
C SER A 132 12.81 -15.87 12.79
N LEU A 133 13.16 -14.58 12.82
CA LEU A 133 14.07 -13.99 11.85
C LEU A 133 15.51 -14.18 12.34
N ASP A 134 16.30 -14.87 11.54
CA ASP A 134 17.76 -14.91 11.72
C ASP A 134 18.34 -13.60 11.20
N HIS A 135 18.56 -12.64 12.10
CA HIS A 135 19.03 -11.30 11.78
C HIS A 135 20.39 -11.32 11.05
N GLN A 136 21.24 -12.30 11.32
CA GLN A 136 22.55 -12.41 10.69
C GLN A 136 22.43 -12.76 9.20
N LYS A 137 21.53 -13.69 8.85
CA LYS A 137 21.24 -14.02 7.45
C LYS A 137 20.58 -12.87 6.67
N VAL A 138 19.74 -12.08 7.34
CA VAL A 138 19.11 -10.90 6.72
C VAL A 138 20.15 -9.85 6.36
N TRP A 139 21.11 -9.58 7.25
CA TRP A 139 22.21 -8.66 6.95
C TRP A 139 23.09 -9.13 5.79
N TRP A 140 23.40 -10.43 5.71
CA TRP A 140 24.13 -11.00 4.57
C TRP A 140 23.39 -10.83 3.24
N LEU A 141 22.06 -10.99 3.24
CA LEU A 141 21.23 -10.79 2.05
C LEU A 141 21.21 -9.32 1.58
N ILE A 142 21.13 -8.37 2.50
CA ILE A 142 21.13 -6.93 2.19
C ILE A 142 22.50 -6.49 1.65
N LEU A 143 23.59 -7.04 2.17
CA LEU A 143 24.94 -6.74 1.67
C LEU A 143 25.27 -7.40 0.33
N ALA A 144 24.60 -8.51 -0.01
CA ALA A 144 24.80 -9.26 -1.24
C ALA A 144 23.89 -8.82 -2.41
N THR A 145 22.97 -7.87 -2.18
CA THR A 145 22.04 -7.31 -3.18
C THR A 145 22.37 -5.86 -3.45
#